data_AF-A0A5B6VTW9-F1
#
_entry.id   AF-A0A5B6VTW9-F1
#
_cell.length_a   1.000
_cell.length_b   1.000
_cell.length_c   1.000
_cell.angle_alpha   90.00
_cell.angle_beta   90.00
_cell.angle_gamma   90.00
#
_symmetry.space_group_name_H-M   'P 1'
#
loop_
_entity.id
_entity.type
_entity.pdbx_description
1 polymer ?
#
loop_
_entity_poly.entity_id
_entity_poly.type
_entity_poly.pdbx_seq_one_letter_code
_entity_poly.pdbx_strand_id
1 'polypeptide(L)'
;MTNIRELEIRGAFNIEDFYTEELGKNPPIIQSRYLHSLSIINGEGRIDPRHLTHLLSSCNSIFKLSLDVEVRRLPEYHYLSSNLTYIKLKRCKFEEDPMPTLEKLRFLKMLELHEEAFIGKEMFCCGQAFANLESLSLKKLNNLEIWTEVHCNPPRTEDGQLVVAIMINSSTFIDQPIR
;
A
#
# COMPACT_ATOMS: atom_id res chain seq x y z
N MET A 1 23.37 -20.89 -0.67
CA MET A 1 21.96 -20.41 -0.67
C MET A 1 21.99 -18.94 -0.29
N THR A 2 21.56 -18.07 -1.20
CA THR A 2 21.64 -16.62 -1.01
C THR A 2 20.46 -16.16 -0.15
N ASN A 3 20.71 -15.72 1.08
CA ASN A 3 19.68 -15.18 1.98
C ASN A 3 19.33 -13.75 1.55
N ILE A 4 18.65 -13.62 0.41
CA ILE A 4 18.22 -12.33 -0.12
C ILE A 4 17.11 -11.78 0.78
N ARG A 5 17.35 -10.58 1.32
CA ARG A 5 16.40 -9.87 2.18
C ARG A 5 15.57 -8.85 1.43
N GLU A 6 16.06 -8.40 0.27
CA GLU A 6 15.44 -7.35 -0.52
C GLU A 6 15.44 -7.80 -1.98
N LEU A 7 14.26 -7.77 -2.59
CA LEU A 7 14.06 -8.09 -3.99
C LEU A 7 13.44 -6.88 -4.68
N GLU A 8 14.06 -6.45 -5.77
CA GLU A 8 13.51 -5.43 -6.65
C GLU A 8 13.25 -6.05 -8.02
N ILE A 9 12.01 -5.94 -8.50
CA ILE A 9 11.57 -6.41 -9.81
C ILE A 9 11.39 -5.17 -10.69
N ARG A 10 12.15 -5.08 -11.79
CA ARG A 10 12.12 -3.96 -12.73
C ARG A 10 11.70 -4.40 -14.13
N GLY A 11 11.00 -3.52 -14.83
CA GLY A 11 10.65 -3.65 -16.24
C GLY A 11 9.17 -3.95 -16.47
N ALA A 12 8.79 -4.11 -17.74
CA ALA A 12 7.48 -4.60 -18.10
C ALA A 12 7.24 -5.90 -17.32
N PHE A 13 6.14 -5.97 -16.57
CA PHE A 13 5.62 -7.22 -16.05
C PHE A 13 5.09 -8.07 -17.22
N ASN A 14 5.97 -8.37 -18.18
CA ASN A 14 5.75 -9.28 -19.27
C ASN A 14 5.94 -10.68 -18.72
N ILE A 15 4.85 -11.06 -18.10
CA ILE A 15 4.49 -12.36 -17.61
C ILE A 15 4.24 -13.30 -18.83
N GLU A 16 5.15 -13.36 -19.80
CA GLU A 16 5.08 -14.44 -20.82
C GLU A 16 5.06 -15.84 -20.18
N ASP A 17 5.47 -15.96 -18.91
CA ASP A 17 5.33 -17.16 -18.06
C ASP A 17 4.01 -17.31 -17.27
N PHE A 18 3.08 -16.33 -17.26
CA PHE A 18 1.78 -16.44 -16.57
C PHE A 18 0.58 -16.02 -17.44
N TYR A 19 0.77 -15.83 -18.75
CA TYR A 19 -0.33 -15.70 -19.73
C TYR A 19 -0.95 -17.05 -20.13
N THR A 20 -0.56 -18.15 -19.50
CA THR A 20 -1.30 -19.41 -19.57
C THR A 20 -2.51 -19.34 -18.65
N GLU A 21 -3.63 -19.94 -19.02
CA GLU A 21 -4.86 -20.00 -18.21
C GLU A 21 -4.64 -20.56 -16.78
N GLU A 22 -3.48 -21.16 -16.55
CA GLU A 22 -2.92 -21.49 -15.24
C GLU A 22 -1.87 -20.44 -14.84
N LEU A 23 -2.10 -19.72 -13.75
CA LEU A 23 -1.08 -18.88 -13.11
C LEU A 23 0.14 -19.77 -12.79
N GLY A 24 1.21 -19.64 -13.56
CA GLY A 24 2.45 -20.40 -13.39
C GLY A 24 3.04 -20.21 -11.98
N LYS A 25 3.88 -21.14 -11.52
CA LYS A 25 4.48 -21.05 -10.18
C LYS A 25 5.37 -19.80 -10.07
N ASN A 26 5.16 -19.00 -9.02
CA ASN A 26 6.05 -17.87 -8.72
C ASN A 26 7.49 -18.37 -8.48
N PRO A 27 8.52 -17.55 -8.79
CA PRO A 27 9.91 -17.87 -8.49
C PRO A 27 10.11 -18.22 -7.00
N PRO A 28 10.90 -19.25 -6.64
CA PRO A 28 11.09 -19.67 -5.25
C PRO A 28 11.59 -18.56 -4.31
N ILE A 29 12.27 -17.57 -4.86
CA ILE A 29 12.75 -16.39 -4.12
C ILE A 29 11.61 -15.59 -3.47
N ILE A 30 10.43 -15.55 -4.11
CA ILE A 30 9.23 -14.87 -3.61
C ILE A 30 8.70 -15.55 -2.34
N GLN A 31 8.89 -16.87 -2.25
CA GLN A 31 8.48 -17.72 -1.12
C GLN A 31 9.56 -17.81 -0.04
N SER A 32 10.69 -17.12 -0.21
CA SER A 32 11.80 -17.16 0.73
C SER A 32 11.40 -16.54 2.07
N ARG A 33 11.58 -17.31 3.15
CA ARG A 33 11.41 -16.81 4.54
C ARG A 33 12.36 -15.68 4.94
N TYR A 34 13.40 -15.46 4.14
CA TYR A 34 14.40 -14.42 4.39
C TYR A 34 14.09 -13.12 3.65
N LEU A 35 13.13 -13.13 2.72
CA LEU A 35 12.75 -11.96 1.95
C LEU A 35 11.89 -11.04 2.81
N HIS A 36 12.42 -9.86 3.13
CA HIS A 36 11.77 -8.87 4.01
C HIS A 36 11.25 -7.66 3.24
N SER A 37 11.83 -7.35 2.08
CA SER A 37 11.45 -6.20 1.27
C SER A 37 11.20 -6.63 -0.17
N LEU A 38 10.05 -6.25 -0.70
CA LEU A 38 9.70 -6.44 -2.10
C LEU A 38 9.40 -5.07 -2.74
N SER A 39 10.12 -4.74 -3.80
CA SER A 39 9.90 -3.56 -4.62
C SER A 39 9.55 -4.00 -6.03
N ILE A 40 8.47 -3.45 -6.58
CA ILE A 40 8.01 -3.72 -7.93
C ILE A 40 7.94 -2.39 -8.66
N ILE A 41 8.72 -2.23 -9.74
CA ILE A 41 8.82 -1.01 -10.51
C ILE A 41 8.57 -1.33 -11.98
N ASN A 42 7.47 -0.82 -12.51
CA ASN A 42 7.11 -0.94 -13.91
C ASN A 42 6.65 0.43 -14.44
N GLY A 43 7.47 1.00 -15.32
CA GLY A 43 7.14 2.26 -16.01
C GLY A 43 6.33 2.06 -17.29
N GLU A 44 6.10 0.81 -17.71
CA GLU A 44 5.53 0.46 -19.01
C GLU A 44 4.28 -0.41 -18.84
N GLY A 45 3.14 0.11 -19.31
CA GLY A 45 1.89 -0.64 -19.35
C GLY A 45 1.23 -0.89 -17.98
N ARG A 46 0.05 -1.51 -18.05
CA ARG A 46 -0.77 -1.87 -16.89
C ARG A 46 -0.56 -3.33 -16.51
N ILE A 47 -0.47 -3.61 -15.22
CA ILE A 47 -0.48 -4.95 -14.65
C ILE A 47 -1.94 -5.37 -14.39
N ASP A 48 -2.30 -6.59 -14.77
CA ASP A 48 -3.57 -7.19 -14.35
C ASP A 48 -3.56 -7.42 -12.82
N PRO A 49 -4.56 -6.93 -12.06
CA PRO A 49 -4.68 -7.17 -10.63
C PRO A 49 -4.55 -8.65 -10.22
N ARG A 50 -4.97 -9.60 -11.06
CA ARG A 50 -4.86 -11.04 -10.78
C ARG A 50 -3.40 -11.49 -10.70
N HIS A 51 -2.55 -10.98 -11.59
CA HIS A 51 -1.12 -11.30 -11.58
C HIS A 51 -0.43 -10.73 -10.35
N LEU A 52 -0.74 -9.48 -9.99
CA LEU A 52 -0.23 -8.88 -8.76
C LEU A 52 -0.69 -9.67 -7.53
N THR A 53 -1.96 -10.04 -7.49
CA THR A 53 -2.55 -10.85 -6.41
C THR A 53 -1.83 -12.19 -6.28
N HIS A 54 -1.63 -12.89 -7.39
CA HIS A 54 -0.93 -14.18 -7.39
C HIS A 54 0.50 -14.05 -6.86
N LEU A 55 1.24 -13.02 -7.29
CA LEU A 55 2.60 -12.78 -6.81
C LEU A 55 2.63 -12.51 -5.29
N LEU A 56 1.79 -11.57 -4.82
CA LEU A 56 1.78 -11.17 -3.41
C LEU A 56 1.29 -12.30 -2.49
N SER A 57 0.38 -13.16 -2.95
CA SER A 57 -0.12 -14.31 -2.18
C SER A 57 0.99 -15.32 -1.82
N SER A 58 2.11 -15.31 -2.54
CA SER A 58 3.27 -16.15 -2.24
C SER A 58 4.28 -15.50 -1.29
N CYS A 59 4.13 -14.21 -1.00
CA CYS A 59 5.03 -13.44 -0.15
C CYS A 59 4.61 -13.49 1.33
N ASN A 60 5.01 -14.54 2.06
CA ASN A 60 4.55 -14.72 3.45
C ASN A 60 5.41 -14.03 4.51
N SER A 61 6.63 -13.60 4.16
CA SER A 61 7.63 -13.12 5.14
C SER A 61 8.08 -11.67 4.92
N ILE A 62 7.40 -10.95 4.01
CA ILE A 62 7.75 -9.56 3.72
C ILE A 62 7.19 -8.61 4.79
N PHE A 63 7.99 -7.60 5.12
CA PHE A 63 7.67 -6.51 6.04
C PHE A 63 7.54 -5.17 5.33
N LYS A 64 8.14 -5.03 4.13
CA LYS A 64 8.12 -3.83 3.31
C LYS A 64 7.64 -4.16 1.90
N LEU A 65 6.67 -3.40 1.42
CA LEU A 65 6.16 -3.48 0.06
C LEU A 65 6.25 -2.10 -0.60
N SER A 66 6.89 -2.03 -1.77
CA SER A 66 6.90 -0.83 -2.61
C SER A 66 6.36 -1.18 -3.99
N LEU A 67 5.29 -0.52 -4.41
CA LEU A 67 4.70 -0.67 -5.73
C LEU A 67 4.81 0.65 -6.48
N ASP A 68 5.49 0.62 -7.62
CA ASP A 68 5.55 1.70 -8.59
C ASP A 68 5.12 1.16 -9.97
N VAL A 69 3.83 0.84 -10.10
CA VAL A 69 3.23 0.11 -11.23
C VAL A 69 1.78 0.55 -11.45
N GLU A 70 1.25 0.61 -12.66
CA GLU A 70 -0.19 0.83 -12.87
C GLU A 70 -0.97 -0.50 -12.72
N VAL A 71 -1.84 -0.63 -11.71
CA VAL A 71 -2.65 -1.85 -11.48
C VAL A 71 -4.15 -1.56 -11.31
N ARG A 72 -4.50 -0.32 -10.96
CA ARG A 72 -5.88 0.19 -10.78
C ARG A 72 -6.69 -0.36 -9.62
N ARG A 73 -6.37 -1.55 -9.11
CA ARG A 73 -7.00 -2.09 -7.89
C ARG A 73 -5.97 -2.81 -7.02
N LEU A 74 -6.04 -2.55 -5.72
CA LEU A 74 -5.21 -3.23 -4.73
C LEU A 74 -5.75 -4.65 -4.49
N PRO A 75 -4.90 -5.69 -4.37
CA PRO A 75 -5.33 -7.01 -3.94
C PRO A 75 -5.96 -6.97 -2.54
N GLU A 76 -6.93 -7.86 -2.29
CA GLU A 76 -7.54 -7.97 -0.97
C GLU A 76 -6.52 -8.32 0.12
N TYR A 77 -6.79 -7.90 1.35
CA TYR A 77 -5.83 -7.93 2.45
C TYR A 77 -5.28 -9.34 2.76
N HIS A 78 -6.06 -10.41 2.53
CA HIS A 78 -5.64 -11.79 2.80
C HIS A 78 -4.63 -12.32 1.78
N TYR A 79 -4.42 -11.63 0.66
CA TYR A 79 -3.35 -11.90 -0.28
C TYR A 79 -2.07 -11.13 0.03
N LEU A 80 -2.11 -10.21 1.01
CA LEU A 80 -0.96 -9.46 1.46
C LEU A 80 -0.31 -10.17 2.67
N SER A 81 1.01 -10.01 2.81
CA SER A 81 1.70 -10.46 4.01
C SER A 81 1.11 -9.78 5.25
N SER A 82 0.73 -10.57 6.24
CA SER A 82 0.23 -10.05 7.52
C SER A 82 1.29 -9.26 8.28
N ASN A 83 2.58 -9.44 7.96
CA ASN A 83 3.72 -8.82 8.65
C ASN A 83 4.11 -7.44 8.08
N LEU A 84 3.32 -6.89 7.14
CA LEU A 84 3.64 -5.60 6.53
C LEU A 84 3.63 -4.48 7.57
N THR A 85 4.75 -3.77 7.62
CA THR A 85 4.99 -2.61 8.49
C THR A 85 5.18 -1.33 7.68
N TYR A 86 5.60 -1.45 6.42
CA TYR A 86 5.82 -0.34 5.50
C TYR A 86 5.21 -0.63 4.14
N ILE A 87 4.38 0.28 3.65
CA ILE A 87 3.80 0.22 2.31
C ILE A 87 4.04 1.56 1.61
N LYS A 88 4.62 1.48 0.41
CA LYS A 88 4.74 2.61 -0.52
C LYS A 88 4.04 2.29 -1.82
N LEU A 89 3.12 3.15 -2.21
CA LEU A 89 2.30 3.04 -3.41
C LEU A 89 2.57 4.27 -4.25
N LYS A 90 3.02 4.04 -5.48
CA LYS A 90 3.40 5.08 -6.43
C LYS A 90 2.84 4.73 -7.81
N ARG A 91 2.26 5.70 -8.51
CA ARG A 91 1.69 5.53 -9.87
C ARG A 91 0.77 4.30 -10.03
N CYS A 92 0.15 3.86 -8.94
CA CYS A 92 -0.75 2.72 -8.88
C CYS A 92 -2.07 2.96 -9.59
N LYS A 93 -2.47 4.23 -9.68
CA LYS A 93 -3.72 4.71 -10.27
C LYS A 93 -4.93 3.94 -9.78
N PHE A 94 -5.00 3.71 -8.46
CA PHE A 94 -6.15 3.05 -7.87
C PHE A 94 -7.42 3.83 -8.17
N GLU A 95 -8.40 3.16 -8.78
CA GLU A 95 -9.73 3.68 -9.08
C GLU A 95 -10.65 3.57 -7.84
N GLU A 96 -10.40 2.55 -7.02
CA GLU A 96 -11.09 2.28 -5.75
C GLU A 96 -10.23 2.72 -4.55
N ASP A 97 -10.88 3.11 -3.46
CA ASP A 97 -10.21 3.51 -2.21
C ASP A 97 -9.40 2.33 -1.63
N PRO A 98 -8.07 2.46 -1.46
CA PRO A 98 -7.25 1.40 -0.90
C PRO A 98 -7.33 1.29 0.64
N MET A 99 -7.82 2.31 1.35
CA MET A 99 -7.81 2.38 2.82
C MET A 99 -8.54 1.22 3.50
N PRO A 100 -9.76 0.80 3.08
CA PRO A 100 -10.45 -0.33 3.71
C PRO A 100 -9.67 -1.66 3.70
N THR A 101 -8.75 -1.81 2.74
CA THR A 101 -7.85 -2.96 2.67
C THR A 101 -6.62 -2.75 3.54
N LEU A 102 -6.01 -1.57 3.48
CA LEU A 102 -4.80 -1.23 4.22
C LEU A 102 -5.03 -1.16 5.73
N GLU A 103 -6.20 -0.70 6.17
CA GLU A 103 -6.63 -0.64 7.58
C GLU A 103 -6.63 -2.02 8.26
N LYS A 104 -6.83 -3.11 7.49
CA LYS A 104 -6.83 -4.48 8.02
C LYS A 104 -5.42 -4.97 8.37
N LEU A 105 -4.37 -4.28 7.94
CA LEU A 105 -2.97 -4.64 8.17
C LEU A 105 -2.53 -4.15 9.55
N ARG A 106 -2.69 -5.02 10.56
CA ARG A 106 -2.50 -4.67 11.97
C ARG A 106 -1.11 -4.16 12.33
N PHE A 107 -0.06 -4.57 11.61
CA PHE A 107 1.32 -4.14 11.90
C PHE A 107 1.78 -2.96 11.04
N LEU A 108 0.91 -2.39 10.20
CA LEU A 108 1.27 -1.30 9.31
C LEU A 108 1.58 -0.04 10.14
N LYS A 109 2.83 0.43 10.04
CA LYS A 109 3.34 1.63 10.73
C LYS A 109 3.50 2.81 9.79
N MET A 110 3.86 2.55 8.55
CA MET A 110 4.18 3.58 7.56
C MET A 110 3.45 3.31 6.26
N LEU A 111 2.69 4.31 5.80
CA LEU A 111 1.96 4.27 4.56
C LEU A 111 2.26 5.50 3.70
N GLU A 112 2.71 5.30 2.47
CA GLU A 112 2.98 6.37 1.51
C GLU A 112 2.16 6.15 0.23
N LEU A 113 1.31 7.10 -0.15
CA LEU A 113 0.62 7.16 -1.44
C LEU A 113 1.10 8.38 -2.21
N HIS A 114 1.95 8.17 -3.21
CA HIS A 114 2.63 9.23 -3.96
C HIS A 114 2.33 9.17 -5.46
N GLU A 115 2.37 10.32 -6.14
CA GLU A 115 2.35 10.44 -7.61
C GLU A 115 1.27 9.58 -8.28
N GLU A 116 0.02 10.05 -8.27
CA GLU A 116 -1.10 9.32 -8.89
C GLU A 116 -1.28 7.88 -8.37
N ALA A 117 -0.88 7.60 -7.13
CA ALA A 117 -1.15 6.31 -6.50
C ALA A 117 -2.67 6.01 -6.45
N PHE A 118 -3.49 7.04 -6.29
CA PHE A 118 -4.94 6.99 -6.33
C PHE A 118 -5.45 8.07 -7.29
N ILE A 119 -6.42 7.71 -8.12
CA ILE A 119 -7.05 8.61 -9.11
C ILE A 119 -8.54 8.82 -8.86
N GLY A 120 -9.11 8.17 -7.84
CA GLY A 120 -10.46 8.48 -7.37
C GLY A 120 -10.53 9.84 -6.67
N LYS A 121 -11.75 10.28 -6.38
CA LYS A 121 -12.05 11.59 -5.81
C LYS A 121 -12.13 11.61 -4.30
N GLU A 122 -12.58 10.51 -3.71
CA GLU A 122 -12.89 10.42 -2.29
C GLU A 122 -12.11 9.24 -1.69
N MET A 123 -11.50 9.48 -0.53
CA MET A 123 -10.85 8.45 0.25
C MET A 123 -11.31 8.55 1.71
N PHE A 124 -11.68 7.41 2.27
CA PHE A 124 -12.22 7.26 3.62
C PHE A 124 -11.21 6.55 4.49
N CYS A 125 -10.83 7.19 5.59
CA CYS A 125 -9.95 6.59 6.57
C CYS A 125 -10.60 6.72 7.94
N CYS A 126 -10.80 5.61 8.64
CA CYS A 126 -11.16 5.68 10.06
C CYS A 126 -9.84 5.61 10.82
N GLY A 127 -9.41 6.70 11.46
CA GLY A 127 -8.13 6.75 12.19
C GLY A 127 -7.98 5.65 13.25
N GLN A 128 -9.10 5.15 13.79
CA GLN A 128 -9.15 4.01 14.71
C GLN A 128 -8.99 2.64 14.06
N ALA A 129 -9.26 2.53 12.76
CA ALA A 129 -9.16 1.28 12.03
C ALA A 129 -7.68 0.87 11.85
N PHE A 130 -6.77 1.85 11.83
CA PHE A 130 -5.33 1.60 11.88
C PHE A 130 -4.83 1.45 13.31
N ALA A 131 -4.52 0.22 13.72
CA ALA A 131 -4.07 -0.05 15.08
C ALA A 131 -2.67 0.49 15.43
N ASN A 132 -1.76 0.59 14.45
CA ASN A 132 -0.34 0.88 14.68
C ASN A 132 0.27 1.88 13.68
N LEU A 133 -0.57 2.64 12.95
CA LEU A 133 -0.06 3.56 11.93
C LEU A 133 0.59 4.79 12.60
N GLU A 134 1.89 4.93 12.38
CA GLU A 134 2.72 6.02 12.93
C GLU A 134 2.89 7.17 11.90
N SER A 135 2.82 6.87 10.60
CA SER A 135 3.05 7.85 9.54
C SER A 135 2.21 7.58 8.30
N LEU A 136 1.55 8.63 7.80
CA LEU A 136 0.78 8.63 6.56
C LEU A 136 1.25 9.78 5.65
N SER A 137 1.73 9.45 4.46
CA SER A 137 2.18 10.45 3.48
C SER A 137 1.36 10.39 2.21
N LEU A 138 0.66 11.49 1.89
CA LEU A 138 -0.16 11.64 0.68
C LEU A 138 0.43 12.76 -0.17
N LYS A 139 1.03 12.44 -1.32
CA LYS A 139 1.72 13.43 -2.16
C LYS A 139 1.33 13.31 -3.62
N LYS A 140 0.99 14.44 -4.27
CA LYS A 140 0.66 14.49 -5.70
C LYS A 140 -0.49 13.52 -6.08
N LEU A 141 -1.54 13.51 -5.27
CA LEU A 141 -2.79 12.79 -5.54
C LEU A 141 -3.78 13.79 -6.17
N ASN A 142 -3.57 14.14 -7.43
CA ASN A 142 -4.16 15.33 -8.06
C ASN A 142 -5.70 15.31 -8.14
N ASN A 143 -6.32 14.11 -8.10
CA ASN A 143 -7.76 13.95 -8.21
C ASN A 143 -8.46 13.85 -6.84
N LEU A 144 -7.70 13.71 -5.76
CA LEU A 144 -8.27 13.53 -4.42
C LEU A 144 -8.86 14.87 -3.96
N GLU A 145 -10.18 14.94 -3.93
CA GLU A 145 -10.96 16.12 -3.54
C GLU A 145 -11.35 16.05 -2.05
N ILE A 146 -11.68 14.86 -1.55
CA ILE A 146 -12.16 14.66 -0.18
C ILE A 146 -11.33 13.59 0.51
N TRP A 147 -10.84 13.95 1.70
CA TRP A 147 -10.29 13.02 2.69
C TRP A 147 -11.10 13.16 3.96
N THR A 148 -11.90 12.15 4.30
CA THR A 148 -12.70 12.17 5.53
C THR A 148 -12.07 11.23 6.54
N GLU A 149 -11.51 11.78 7.62
CA GLU A 149 -11.33 11.00 8.84
C GLU A 149 -12.72 10.82 9.43
N VAL A 150 -13.32 9.63 9.26
CA VAL A 150 -14.62 9.36 9.88
C VAL A 150 -14.39 9.40 11.38
N HIS A 151 -15.07 10.30 12.11
CA HIS A 151 -15.03 10.41 13.56
C HIS A 151 -15.53 9.11 14.22
N CYS A 152 -14.66 8.11 14.23
CA CYS A 152 -14.70 6.97 15.10
C CYS A 152 -13.97 7.46 16.38
N ASN A 153 -14.71 7.62 17.48
CA ASN A 153 -14.35 8.36 18.70
C ASN A 153 -12.99 7.95 19.32
N PRO A 154 -11.86 8.65 19.12
CA PRO A 154 -10.51 8.15 19.43
C PRO A 154 -10.32 7.74 20.90
N PRO A 155 -9.69 6.59 21.23
CA PRO A 155 -9.25 6.33 22.59
C PRO A 155 -8.19 7.36 22.96
N ARG A 156 -8.51 8.17 23.97
CA ARG A 156 -7.64 9.20 24.53
C ARG A 156 -6.52 8.50 25.31
N THR A 157 -5.26 8.80 25.02
CA THR A 157 -4.17 8.58 25.98
C THR A 157 -4.29 9.59 27.12
N GLU A 158 -3.70 9.31 28.29
CA GLU A 158 -3.76 10.18 29.47
C GLU A 158 -3.21 11.60 29.22
N ASP A 159 -2.44 11.80 28.13
CA ASP A 159 -1.91 13.10 27.67
C ASP A 159 -2.57 13.64 26.39
N GLY A 160 -3.61 13.00 25.86
CA GLY A 160 -4.52 13.60 24.86
C GLY A 160 -3.97 13.87 23.45
N GLN A 161 -2.83 13.29 23.04
CA GLN A 161 -2.25 13.53 21.71
C GLN A 161 -2.28 12.30 20.79
N LEU A 162 -3.05 12.41 19.71
CA LEU A 162 -2.88 11.63 18.48
C LEU A 162 -2.00 12.44 17.53
N VAL A 163 -0.85 11.90 17.11
CA VAL A 163 0.01 12.54 16.12
C VAL A 163 0.21 11.57 14.96
N VAL A 164 -0.84 11.35 14.17
CA VAL A 164 -0.59 10.86 12.81
C VAL A 164 -0.03 12.04 12.05
N ALA A 165 1.26 12.00 11.70
CA ALA A 165 1.86 13.01 10.85
C ALA A 165 1.33 12.85 9.42
N ILE A 166 0.14 13.41 9.15
CA ILE A 166 -0.48 13.44 7.82
C ILE A 166 0.19 14.55 7.02
N MET A 167 1.15 14.18 6.16
CA MET A 167 1.71 15.12 5.18
C MET A 167 0.86 15.06 3.90
N ILE A 168 -0.14 15.93 3.78
CA ILE A 168 -0.90 16.16 2.54
C ILE A 168 -0.28 17.36 1.82
N ASN A 169 0.27 17.15 0.62
CA ASN A 169 0.80 18.25 -0.21
C ASN A 169 -0.27 18.78 -1.17
N SER A 170 -0.94 19.86 -0.79
CA SER A 170 -1.42 20.93 -1.65
C SER A 170 -1.96 22.08 -0.79
N SER A 171 -1.13 23.08 -0.47
CA SER A 171 -1.52 24.42 0.03
C SER A 171 -2.45 24.55 1.25
N THR A 172 -2.93 23.49 1.87
CA THR A 172 -3.78 23.54 3.06
C THR A 172 -3.19 22.61 4.11
N PHE A 173 -2.47 23.21 5.06
CA PHE A 173 -2.44 22.67 6.41
C PHE A 173 -3.89 22.54 6.86
N ILE A 174 -4.36 21.31 7.09
CA ILE A 174 -5.52 21.15 7.97
C ILE A 174 -4.96 21.22 9.38
N ASP A 175 -4.63 22.43 9.84
CA ASP A 175 -4.68 22.72 11.27
C ASP A 175 -6.16 22.64 11.64
N GLN A 176 -6.60 21.49 12.17
CA GLN A 176 -7.91 21.47 12.80
C GLN A 176 -7.83 22.28 14.09
N PRO A 177 -8.64 23.34 14.25
CA PRO A 177 -8.64 24.12 15.47
C PRO A 177 -9.21 23.29 16.61
N ILE A 178 -8.55 23.37 17.76
CA ILE A 178 -9.08 22.93 19.05
C ILE A 178 -10.40 23.68 19.29
N ARG A 179 -11.51 22.96 19.37
CA ARG A 179 -12.71 23.42 20.08
C ARG A 179 -13.48 22.28 20.72
#